data_AF-A0A4D4KFY4-F1
#
_entry.id   AF-A0A4D4KFY4-F1
#
_cell.length_a   1.000
_cell.length_b   1.000
_cell.length_c   1.000
_cell.angle_alpha   90.00
_cell.angle_beta   90.00
_cell.angle_gamma   90.00
#
_symmetry.space_group_name_H-M   'P 1'
#
loop_
_entity.id
_entity.type
_entity.pdbx_description
1 polymer ?
#
loop_
_entity_poly.entity_id
_entity_poly.type
_entity_poly.pdbx_seq_one_letter_code
_entity_poly.pdbx_strand_id
1 'polypeptide(L)' 'MPQDIAETAYARSAPSGLSAYVTRQIERDNLNELISIAEAEHGLINEKETQAKRKQLMHAREQQLGG' A
#
# COMPACT_ATOMS: atom_id res chain seq x y z
N MET A 1 22.84 -4.53 -9.00
CA MET A 1 23.56 -3.82 -7.92
C MET A 1 22.76 -2.57 -7.52
N PRO A 2 22.17 -2.52 -6.32
CA PRO A 2 21.51 -1.32 -5.75
C PRO A 2 22.50 -0.28 -5.19
N GLN A 3 23.80 -0.56 -5.31
CA GLN A 3 24.90 0.23 -4.73
C GLN A 3 24.94 1.67 -5.27
N ASP A 4 24.57 1.89 -6.52
CA ASP A 4 24.70 3.17 -7.24
C ASP A 4 23.74 4.27 -6.70
N ILE A 5 22.54 3.86 -6.27
CA ILE A 5 21.54 4.79 -5.71
C ILE A 5 21.88 5.13 -4.25
N ALA A 6 22.39 4.16 -3.50
CA ALA A 6 22.85 4.37 -2.12
C ALA A 6 24.04 5.34 -2.08
N GLU A 7 24.97 5.21 -3.04
CA GLU A 7 26.14 6.08 -3.16
C GLU A 7 25.76 7.52 -3.57
N THR A 8 24.78 7.68 -4.46
CA THR A 8 24.26 9.00 -4.85
C THR A 8 23.50 9.69 -3.71
N ALA A 9 22.79 8.94 -2.87
CA ALA A 9 22.15 9.46 -1.66
C ALA A 9 23.20 9.84 -0.59
N TYR A 10 24.22 9.00 -0.41
CA TYR A 10 25.35 9.24 0.49
C TYR A 10 26.11 10.53 0.15
N ALA A 11 26.36 10.77 -1.15
CA ALA A 11 27.03 11.96 -1.64
C ALA A 11 26.23 13.28 -1.44
N ARG A 12 24.92 13.20 -1.17
CA ARG A 12 24.03 14.37 -1.05
C ARG A 12 23.44 14.58 0.34
N SER A 13 23.56 13.64 1.26
CA SER A 13 22.90 13.72 2.56
C SER A 13 23.87 13.84 3.73
N ALA A 14 23.66 14.86 4.57
CA ALA A 14 24.10 14.84 5.96
C ALA A 14 23.59 13.56 6.68
N PRO A 15 24.11 13.20 7.87
CA PRO A 15 23.87 11.92 8.56
C PRO A 15 22.39 11.50 8.71
N SER A 16 21.46 12.43 8.58
CA SER A 16 20.00 12.23 8.65
C SER A 16 19.34 11.69 7.37
N GLY A 17 19.92 11.86 6.18
CA GLY A 17 19.25 11.48 4.92
C GLY A 17 19.40 10.01 4.53
N LEU A 18 20.51 9.36 4.90
CA LEU A 18 20.68 7.91 4.73
C LEU A 18 19.67 7.14 5.59
N SER A 19 19.42 7.61 6.82
CA SER A 19 18.38 7.06 7.71
C SER A 19 16.99 7.18 7.07
N ALA A 20 16.64 8.36 6.53
CA ALA A 20 15.34 8.54 5.86
C ALA A 20 15.18 7.70 4.57
N TYR A 21 16.27 7.46 3.84
CA TYR A 21 16.24 6.59 2.66
C TYR A 21 16.03 5.12 3.03
N VAL A 22 16.77 4.61 4.01
CA VAL A 22 16.63 3.23 4.50
C VAL A 22 15.24 2.99 5.09
N THR A 23 14.71 3.92 5.88
CA THR A 23 13.34 3.83 6.42
C THR A 23 12.29 3.71 5.32
N ARG A 24 12.44 4.44 4.20
CA ARG A 24 11.54 4.31 3.05
C ARG A 24 11.66 2.97 2.33
N GLN A 25 12.86 2.37 2.30
CA GLN A 25 13.02 1.03 1.71
C GLN A 25 12.38 -0.05 2.58
N ILE A 26 12.61 0.00 3.90
CA ILE A 26 11.96 -0.92 4.84
C ILE A 26 10.44 -0.81 4.75
N GLU A 27 9.90 0.41 4.71
CA GLU A 27 8.46 0.62 4.55
C GLU A 27 7.95 0.05 3.22
N ARG A 28 8.71 0.23 2.13
CA ARG A 28 8.35 -0.32 0.82
C ARG A 28 8.35 -1.84 0.83
N ASP A 29 9.30 -2.47 1.48
CA ASP A 29 9.38 -3.93 1.63
C ASP A 29 8.21 -4.46 2.45
N ASN A 30 7.89 -3.82 3.58
CA ASN A 30 6.73 -4.16 4.40
C ASN A 30 5.43 -4.06 3.61
N LEU A 31 5.24 -2.98 2.84
CA LEU A 31 4.04 -2.80 2.00
C LEU A 31 3.96 -3.87 0.89
N ASN A 32 5.08 -4.23 0.27
CA ASN A 32 5.11 -5.29 -0.75
C ASN A 32 4.74 -6.67 -0.15
N GLU A 33 5.16 -6.96 1.07
CA GLU A 33 4.79 -8.18 1.78
C GLU A 33 3.28 -8.23 2.04
N LEU A 34 2.70 -7.15 2.56
CA LEU A 34 1.25 -7.05 2.79
C LEU A 34 0.44 -7.21 1.50
N ILE A 35 0.88 -6.59 0.41
CA ILE A 35 0.24 -6.73 -0.90
C ILE A 35 0.31 -8.19 -1.37
N SER A 36 1.48 -8.82 -1.29
CA SER A 36 1.67 -10.20 -1.73
C SER A 36 0.77 -11.19 -0.98
N ILE A 37 0.65 -11.02 0.35
CA ILE A 37 -0.25 -11.82 1.19
C ILE A 37 -1.71 -11.59 0.79
N ALA A 38 -2.12 -10.32 0.64
CA ALA A 38 -3.50 -9.98 0.30
C ALA A 38 -3.90 -10.49 -1.11
N GLU A 39 -3.00 -10.41 -2.08
CA GLU A 39 -3.23 -10.93 -3.44
C GLU A 39 -3.34 -12.46 -3.44
N ALA A 40 -2.50 -13.15 -2.66
CA ALA A 40 -2.56 -14.60 -2.51
C ALA A 40 -3.85 -15.08 -1.81
N GLU A 41 -4.32 -14.34 -0.81
CA GLU A 41 -5.52 -14.68 -0.05
C GLU A 41 -6.82 -14.37 -0.81
N HIS A 42 -6.91 -13.19 -1.42
CA HIS A 42 -8.17 -12.68 -1.96
C HIS A 42 -8.29 -12.81 -3.48
N GLY A 43 -7.18 -13.06 -4.19
CA GLY A 43 -7.16 -13.09 -5.64
C GLY A 43 -7.38 -11.72 -6.28
N LEU A 44 -7.63 -11.71 -7.59
CA LEU A 44 -7.85 -10.48 -8.36
C LEU A 44 -9.18 -9.82 -8.00
N ILE A 45 -9.15 -8.51 -7.73
CA ILE A 45 -10.36 -7.72 -7.52
C ILE A 45 -11.12 -7.57 -8.84
N ASN A 46 -12.38 -8.01 -8.88
CA ASN A 46 -13.25 -7.84 -10.03
C ASN A 46 -14.14 -6.59 -9.91
N GLU A 47 -14.36 -5.89 -11.02
CA GLU A 47 -15.29 -4.77 -11.10
C GLU A 47 -16.73 -5.18 -10.71
N LYS A 48 -17.16 -6.40 -11.08
CA LYS A 48 -18.48 -6.91 -10.71
C LYS A 48 -18.67 -7.01 -9.19
N GLU A 49 -17.67 -7.55 -8.50
CA GLU A 49 -17.68 -7.70 -7.03
C GLU A 49 -17.65 -6.33 -6.34
N THR A 50 -16.86 -5.41 -6.89
CA THR A 50 -16.77 -4.03 -6.42
C THR A 50 -18.13 -3.33 -6.53
N GLN A 51 -18.81 -3.45 -7.67
CA GLN A 51 -20.14 -2.87 -7.86
C GLN A 51 -21.19 -3.50 -6.93
N ALA A 52 -21.15 -4.82 -6.74
CA ALA A 52 -22.05 -5.51 -5.82
C ALA A 52 -21.88 -4.99 -4.38
N LYS A 53 -20.64 -4.84 -3.93
CA LYS A 53 -20.34 -4.35 -2.57
C LYS A 53 -20.71 -2.88 -2.38
N ARG A 54 -20.53 -2.03 -3.40
CA ARG A 54 -21.03 -0.64 -3.40
C ARG A 54 -22.54 -0.59 -3.22
N LYS A 55 -23.31 -1.40 -3.95
CA LYS A 55 -24.78 -1.46 -3.80
C LYS A 55 -25.20 -1.90 -2.40
N GLN A 56 -24.55 -2.91 -1.85
CA GLN A 56 -24.80 -3.37 -0.47
C GLN A 56 -24.57 -2.26 0.55
N LEU A 57 -23.47 -1.52 0.43
CA LEU A 57 -23.16 -0.39 1.33
C LEU A 57 -24.16 0.76 1.19
N MET A 58 -24.60 1.07 -0.03
CA MET A 58 -25.64 2.08 -0.25
C MET A 58 -26.94 1.69 0.43
N HIS A 59 -27.41 0.45 0.23
CA HIS A 59 -28.62 -0.04 0.89
C HIS A 59 -28.50 -0.07 2.42
N ALA A 60 -27.36 -0.49 2.96
CA ALA A 60 -27.12 -0.46 4.40
C ALA A 60 -27.17 0.98 4.96
N ARG A 61 -26.62 1.94 4.22
CA ARG A 61 -26.66 3.36 4.59
C ARG A 61 -28.07 3.95 4.55
N GLU A 62 -28.87 3.59 3.56
CA GLU A 62 -30.29 3.97 3.48
C GLU A 62 -31.08 3.43 4.69
N GLN A 63 -30.84 2.18 5.07
CA GLN A 63 -31.48 1.57 6.24
C GLN A 63 -31.05 2.24 7.56
N GLN A 64 -29.80 2.68 7.67
CA GLN A 64 -29.32 3.42 8.85
C GLN A 64 -29.88 4.84 8.96
N LEU A 65 -30.20 5.49 7.84
CA LEU A 65 -30.74 6.85 7.82
C LEU A 65 -32.27 6.90 7.84
N GLY A 66 -32.93 5.79 7.49
CA GLY A 66 -34.39 5.65 7.46
C GLY A 66 -35.01 4.99 8.68
N GLY A 67 -34.22 4.64 9.71
CA GLY A 67 -34.67 4.21 11.03
C GLY A 67 -34.54 5.33 12.06
#